data_AF-A0A6H5JA93-F1
#
_entry.id   AF-A0A6H5JA93-F1
#
_cell.length_a   1.000
_cell.length_b   1.000
_cell.length_c   1.000
_cell.angle_alpha   90.00
_cell.angle_beta   90.00
_cell.angle_gamma   90.00
#
_symmetry.space_group_name_H-M   'P 1'
#
loop_
_entity.id
_entity.type
_entity.pdbx_description
1 polymer ?
#
loop_
_entity_poly.entity_id
_entity_poly.type
_entity_poly.pdbx_seq_one_letter_code
_entity_poly.pdbx_strand_id
1 'polypeptide(L)'
;MSKELCPAFFTYLPFCPRAIQSSPSEQVSSMDRIPFFRRAFRRSPSEQMSSMDRAALIALFHSTDGANWKRKRNWNTDAGLATWEGVRLNHAGRVVELALPNNNLHGSIPEALGALSELKVLYLHDNKLTGEAGWRAKIDSFRVSPTR
;
A
#
# COMPACT_ATOMS: atom_id res chain seq x y z
N MET A 1 -45.00 -11.38 7.65
CA MET A 1 -44.64 -11.88 8.99
C MET A 1 -43.50 -12.86 8.79
N SER A 2 -42.25 -12.42 8.97
CA SER A 2 -41.47 -12.65 10.21
C SER A 2 -40.28 -13.55 9.81
N LYS A 3 -39.01 -13.41 10.17
CA LYS A 3 -38.19 -12.61 11.11
C LYS A 3 -36.73 -12.91 10.69
N GLU A 4 -35.85 -11.91 10.55
CA GLU A 4 -34.75 -11.58 11.50
C GLU A 4 -33.44 -12.41 11.37
N LEU A 5 -32.36 -11.66 11.08
CA LEU A 5 -30.99 -11.65 11.64
C LEU A 5 -29.91 -12.75 11.40
N CYS A 6 -28.72 -12.19 11.08
CA CYS A 6 -27.30 -12.62 10.96
C CYS A 6 -26.76 -13.63 12.03
N PRO A 7 -25.54 -14.25 11.93
CA PRO A 7 -24.26 -13.65 11.53
C PRO A 7 -23.14 -14.57 10.95
N ALA A 8 -21.95 -13.97 10.86
CA ALA A 8 -20.62 -14.38 10.43
C ALA A 8 -20.07 -15.79 10.77
N PHE A 9 -19.15 -16.25 9.90
CA PHE A 9 -17.85 -16.92 10.14
C PHE A 9 -17.75 -18.19 11.03
N PHE A 10 -16.82 -19.08 10.60
CA PHE A 10 -16.22 -20.23 11.30
C PHE A 10 -16.96 -21.57 11.30
N THR A 11 -16.54 -22.46 10.40
CA THR A 11 -16.16 -23.88 10.62
C THR A 11 -15.76 -24.38 9.22
N TYR A 12 -14.49 -24.52 8.85
CA TYR A 12 -13.63 -25.64 9.22
C TYR A 12 -12.17 -25.24 8.96
N LEU A 13 -11.36 -25.23 10.02
CA LEU A 13 -9.94 -25.59 9.97
C LEU A 13 -9.79 -26.85 10.82
N PRO A 14 -8.93 -27.79 10.43
CA PRO A 14 -8.06 -28.44 11.40
C PRO A 14 -6.61 -28.04 11.11
N PHE A 15 -6.05 -27.31 12.07
CA PHE A 15 -4.64 -27.23 12.49
C PHE A 15 -3.49 -27.20 11.45
N CYS A 16 -2.78 -26.07 11.47
CA CYS A 16 -1.36 -25.92 11.09
C CYS A 16 -0.46 -26.97 11.78
N PRO A 17 0.71 -27.28 11.17
CA PRO A 17 1.90 -26.61 11.67
C PRO A 17 2.88 -26.16 10.57
N ARG A 18 3.28 -24.89 10.67
CA ARG A 18 4.69 -24.43 10.53
C ARG A 18 5.39 -24.76 9.20
N ALA A 19 5.29 -23.84 8.25
CA ALA A 19 6.32 -23.62 7.22
C ALA A 19 6.48 -22.11 6.98
N ILE A 20 7.35 -21.51 7.78
CA ILE A 20 8.11 -20.32 7.39
C ILE A 20 9.13 -20.83 6.35
N GLN A 21 9.29 -20.11 5.23
CA GLN A 21 10.15 -20.38 4.07
C GLN A 21 9.59 -21.37 3.03
N SER A 22 8.74 -20.88 2.13
CA SER A 22 8.82 -21.34 0.73
C SER A 22 8.53 -20.19 -0.22
N SER A 23 9.42 -20.05 -1.20
CA SER A 23 9.41 -19.03 -2.24
C SER A 23 8.08 -19.06 -3.03
N PRO A 24 7.57 -17.91 -3.51
CA PRO A 24 6.33 -17.84 -4.29
C PRO A 24 6.33 -18.65 -5.61
N SER A 25 7.46 -19.27 -5.97
CA SER A 25 7.67 -19.97 -7.23
C SER A 25 7.29 -21.46 -7.24
N GLU A 26 7.05 -22.12 -6.10
CA GLU A 26 6.88 -23.59 -6.06
C GLU A 26 5.43 -24.10 -5.99
N GLN A 27 4.41 -23.23 -5.91
CA GLN A 27 2.99 -23.65 -5.92
C GLN A 27 2.39 -23.73 -7.33
N VAL A 28 3.21 -23.61 -8.39
CA VAL A 28 2.72 -23.45 -9.79
C VAL A 28 2.53 -24.79 -10.54
N SER A 29 2.83 -25.95 -9.94
CA SER A 29 2.85 -27.22 -10.70
C SER A 29 1.60 -28.10 -10.58
N SER A 30 0.52 -27.66 -9.91
CA SER A 30 -0.67 -28.51 -9.67
C SER A 30 -1.99 -27.84 -10.05
N MET A 31 -2.05 -27.17 -11.20
CA MET A 31 -3.29 -26.49 -11.62
C MET A 31 -3.61 -26.58 -13.12
N ASP A 32 -3.12 -27.60 -13.83
CA ASP A 32 -3.35 -27.75 -15.28
C ASP A 32 -4.28 -28.94 -15.66
N ARG A 33 -5.20 -29.37 -14.79
CA ARG A 33 -6.07 -30.55 -15.08
C ARG A 33 -7.56 -30.37 -14.79
N ILE A 34 -8.17 -29.25 -15.17
CA ILE A 34 -9.64 -29.17 -15.26
C ILE A 34 -10.05 -28.40 -16.53
N PRO A 35 -10.66 -29.06 -17.53
CA PRO A 35 -11.22 -28.37 -18.68
C PRO A 35 -12.57 -27.73 -18.29
N PHE A 36 -12.86 -26.59 -18.90
CA PHE A 36 -14.12 -25.81 -18.89
C PHE A 36 -14.31 -24.63 -17.93
N PHE A 37 -13.64 -24.52 -16.78
CA PHE A 37 -13.75 -23.29 -15.97
C PHE A 37 -12.45 -22.96 -15.24
N ARG A 38 -11.57 -22.18 -15.89
CA ARG A 38 -10.66 -21.27 -15.20
C ARG A 38 -9.91 -20.35 -16.16
N ARG A 39 -10.60 -19.32 -16.64
CA ARG A 39 -9.93 -18.02 -16.85
C ARG A 39 -9.82 -17.34 -15.48
N ALA A 40 -9.06 -17.97 -14.56
CA ALA A 40 -8.52 -17.24 -13.44
C ALA A 40 -7.45 -16.34 -14.07
N PHE A 41 -7.85 -15.09 -14.31
CA PHE A 41 -7.00 -14.05 -14.86
C PHE A 41 -5.77 -13.93 -13.95
N ARG A 42 -4.69 -14.62 -14.31
CA ARG A 42 -3.40 -14.49 -13.65
C ARG A 42 -3.00 -13.05 -13.90
N ARG A 43 -3.21 -12.16 -12.92
CA ARG A 43 -2.75 -10.78 -13.00
C ARG A 43 -1.28 -10.85 -13.38
N SER A 44 -0.93 -10.24 -14.50
CA SER A 44 0.44 -10.20 -14.97
C SER A 44 1.34 -9.63 -13.87
N PRO A 45 2.62 -10.02 -13.78
CA PRO A 45 3.53 -9.45 -12.78
C PRO A 45 3.53 -7.91 -12.79
N SER A 46 3.36 -7.31 -13.97
CA SER A 46 3.16 -5.86 -14.16
C SER A 46 1.87 -5.32 -13.52
N GLU A 47 0.74 -6.04 -13.61
CA GLU A 47 -0.52 -5.68 -12.94
C GLU A 47 -0.45 -5.88 -11.42
N GLN A 48 0.27 -6.90 -10.95
CA GLN A 48 0.49 -7.11 -9.52
C GLN A 48 1.33 -5.99 -8.91
N MET A 49 2.37 -5.55 -9.60
CA MET A 49 3.19 -4.43 -9.16
C MET A 49 2.43 -3.08 -9.17
N SER A 50 1.55 -2.86 -10.16
CA SER A 50 0.60 -1.75 -10.15
C SER A 50 -0.37 -1.82 -8.96
N SER A 51 -0.74 -3.03 -8.51
CA SER A 51 -1.58 -3.21 -7.32
C SER A 51 -0.88 -2.88 -6.00
N MET A 52 0.43 -3.09 -5.91
CA MET A 52 1.25 -2.66 -4.76
C MET A 52 1.40 -1.14 -4.73
N ASP A 53 1.62 -0.53 -5.90
CA ASP A 53 1.68 0.93 -6.00
C ASP A 53 0.36 1.57 -5.56
N ARG A 54 -0.78 1.01 -5.97
CA ARG A 54 -2.10 1.45 -5.50
C ARG A 54 -2.22 1.33 -3.98
N ALA A 55 -1.81 0.21 -3.40
CA ALA A 55 -1.89 0.01 -1.96
C ALA A 55 -1.02 1.03 -1.19
N ALA A 56 0.19 1.31 -1.68
CA ALA A 56 1.09 2.31 -1.08
C ALA A 56 0.49 3.74 -1.13
N LEU A 57 -0.11 4.11 -2.26
CA LEU A 57 -0.77 5.42 -2.39
C LEU A 57 -2.04 5.51 -1.51
N ILE A 58 -2.83 4.44 -1.41
CA ILE A 58 -3.98 4.40 -0.49
C ILE A 58 -3.50 4.53 0.97
N ALA A 59 -2.42 3.84 1.34
CA ALA A 59 -1.83 3.97 2.66
C ALA A 59 -1.38 5.41 2.95
N LEU A 60 -0.78 6.10 1.98
CA LEU A 60 -0.47 7.53 2.09
C LEU A 60 -1.72 8.38 2.32
N PHE A 61 -2.79 8.12 1.57
CA PHE A 61 -4.06 8.83 1.72
C PHE A 61 -4.64 8.67 3.13
N HIS A 62 -4.67 7.45 3.68
CA HIS A 62 -5.21 7.24 5.03
C HIS A 62 -4.29 7.75 6.14
N SER A 63 -2.96 7.63 5.98
CA SER A 63 -1.98 8.05 7.00
C SER A 63 -1.77 9.56 7.08
N THR A 64 -2.09 10.29 6.01
CA THR A 64 -1.85 11.75 5.95
C THR A 64 -3.14 12.57 5.85
N ASP A 65 -4.24 12.02 6.36
CA ASP A 65 -5.54 12.69 6.44
C ASP A 65 -6.08 13.13 5.06
N GLY A 66 -6.11 12.18 4.12
CA GLY A 66 -6.54 12.33 2.74
C GLY A 66 -7.88 13.02 2.55
N ALA A 67 -8.80 12.85 3.50
CA ALA A 67 -10.10 13.50 3.49
C ALA A 67 -10.00 15.04 3.56
N ASN A 68 -8.92 15.59 4.13
CA ASN A 68 -8.68 17.03 4.30
C ASN A 68 -7.63 17.60 3.35
N TRP A 69 -7.19 16.83 2.35
CA TRP A 69 -6.31 17.35 1.30
C TRP A 69 -7.04 18.35 0.41
N LYS A 70 -6.30 19.35 -0.08
CA LYS A 70 -6.84 20.41 -0.97
C LYS A 70 -7.13 19.87 -2.38
N ARG A 71 -6.21 19.10 -2.94
CA ARG A 71 -6.22 18.47 -4.25
C ARG A 71 -6.12 16.96 -4.06
N LYS A 72 -7.25 16.28 -4.24
CA LYS A 72 -7.40 14.82 -4.03
C LYS A 72 -8.27 14.17 -5.09
N ARG A 73 -8.28 14.72 -6.30
CA ARG A 73 -9.09 14.18 -7.41
C ARG A 73 -8.71 12.72 -7.65
N ASN A 74 -9.73 11.86 -7.71
CA ASN A 74 -9.62 10.42 -7.94
C ASN A 74 -8.83 9.61 -6.88
N TRP A 75 -8.32 10.25 -5.83
CA TRP A 75 -7.67 9.53 -4.73
C TRP A 75 -8.67 8.64 -3.99
N ASN A 76 -8.23 7.43 -3.63
CA ASN A 76 -9.06 6.42 -2.97
C ASN A 76 -10.34 6.04 -3.76
N THR A 77 -10.25 6.02 -5.09
CA THR A 77 -11.32 5.57 -5.99
C THR A 77 -10.87 4.41 -6.87
N ASP A 78 -11.80 3.79 -7.60
CA ASP A 78 -11.51 2.75 -8.60
C ASP A 78 -10.99 3.28 -9.94
N ALA A 79 -10.80 4.60 -10.06
CA ALA A 79 -10.16 5.18 -11.22
C ALA A 79 -8.68 4.73 -11.30
N GLY A 80 -8.17 4.60 -12.52
CA GLY A 80 -6.77 4.21 -12.76
C GLY A 80 -5.79 5.21 -12.15
N LEU A 81 -4.65 4.72 -11.64
CA LEU A 81 -3.64 5.53 -10.93
C LEU A 81 -3.13 6.73 -11.73
N ALA A 82 -3.11 6.64 -13.06
CA ALA A 82 -2.71 7.74 -13.94
C ALA A 82 -3.67 8.95 -13.89
N THR A 83 -4.89 8.75 -13.38
CA THR A 83 -5.91 9.81 -13.25
C THR A 83 -5.89 10.47 -11.88
N TRP A 84 -5.08 9.95 -10.95
CA TRP A 84 -4.99 10.51 -9.60
C TRP A 84 -4.20 11.80 -9.64
N GLU A 85 -4.68 12.83 -8.95
CA GLU A 85 -4.00 14.13 -8.93
C GLU A 85 -2.58 13.98 -8.36
N GLY A 86 -1.58 14.45 -9.10
CA GLY A 86 -0.19 14.43 -8.65
C GLY A 86 0.52 13.09 -8.82
N VAL A 87 -0.09 12.09 -9.47
CA VAL A 87 0.54 10.79 -9.74
C VAL A 87 0.89 10.67 -11.21
N ARG A 88 2.13 10.32 -11.53
CA ARG A 88 2.53 9.94 -12.91
C ARG A 88 3.06 8.51 -12.94
N LEU A 89 2.68 7.80 -13.99
CA LEU A 89 3.12 6.44 -14.26
C LEU A 89 4.13 6.38 -15.42
N ASN A 90 4.96 5.35 -15.45
CA ASN A 90 5.72 4.97 -16.65
C ASN A 90 4.87 4.13 -17.63
N HIS A 91 5.47 3.74 -18.76
CA HIS A 91 4.83 2.87 -19.76
C HIS A 91 4.44 1.48 -19.23
N ALA A 92 5.03 1.04 -18.13
CA ALA A 92 4.70 -0.23 -17.47
C ALA A 92 3.59 -0.08 -16.40
N GLY A 93 3.01 1.12 -16.25
CA GLY A 93 1.96 1.38 -15.26
C GLY A 93 2.44 1.48 -13.81
N ARG A 94 3.75 1.71 -13.60
CA ARG A 94 4.37 1.91 -12.28
C ARG A 94 4.51 3.38 -11.94
N VAL A 95 4.34 3.74 -10.67
CA VAL A 95 4.45 5.13 -10.20
C VAL A 95 5.89 5.60 -10.27
N VAL A 96 6.14 6.67 -11.02
CA VAL A 96 7.47 7.27 -11.17
C VAL A 96 7.58 8.66 -10.54
N GLU A 97 6.46 9.35 -10.38
CA GLU A 97 6.42 10.66 -9.75
C GLU A 97 5.16 10.82 -8.90
N LEU A 98 5.35 11.37 -7.71
CA LEU A 98 4.30 11.76 -6.79
C LEU A 98 4.51 13.22 -6.37
N ALA A 99 3.62 14.11 -6.79
CA ALA A 99 3.68 15.53 -6.54
C ALA A 99 2.40 16.02 -5.84
N LEU A 100 2.51 16.25 -4.54
CA LEU A 100 1.44 16.78 -3.68
C LEU A 100 1.92 18.00 -2.86
N PRO A 101 2.52 19.03 -3.49
CA PRO A 101 2.98 20.20 -2.77
C PRO A 101 1.81 21.05 -2.24
N ASN A 102 1.99 21.67 -1.08
CA ASN A 102 1.00 22.59 -0.48
C ASN A 102 -0.42 21.99 -0.41
N ASN A 103 -0.53 20.70 -0.08
CA ASN A 103 -1.76 19.95 -0.21
C ASN A 103 -2.45 19.62 1.13
N ASN A 104 -1.97 20.22 2.23
CA ASN A 104 -2.47 20.01 3.59
C ASN A 104 -2.36 18.55 4.05
N LEU A 105 -1.33 17.82 3.59
CA LEU A 105 -1.03 16.49 4.13
C LEU A 105 -0.66 16.65 5.61
N HIS A 106 -1.31 15.88 6.49
CA HIS A 106 -1.12 15.94 7.93
C HIS A 106 -0.98 14.54 8.51
N GLY A 107 0.11 14.27 9.24
CA GLY A 107 0.45 12.94 9.73
C GLY A 107 1.82 12.47 9.26
N SER A 108 2.11 11.17 9.38
CA SER A 108 3.40 10.58 9.04
C SER A 108 3.40 9.98 7.62
N ILE A 109 4.57 9.99 6.97
CA ILE A 109 4.76 9.28 5.71
C ILE A 109 4.81 7.76 6.00
N PRO A 110 3.96 6.93 5.39
CA PRO A 110 3.94 5.49 5.66
C PRO A 110 5.15 4.78 5.03
N GLU A 111 5.70 3.77 5.70
CA GLU A 111 6.79 2.95 5.16
C GLU A 111 6.42 2.25 3.84
N ALA A 112 5.12 2.03 3.61
CA ALA A 112 4.59 1.47 2.36
C ALA A 112 4.97 2.30 1.12
N LEU A 113 5.28 3.59 1.24
CA LEU A 113 5.83 4.38 0.13
C LEU A 113 7.17 3.86 -0.38
N GLY A 114 7.94 3.16 0.47
CA GLY A 114 9.17 2.48 0.09
C GLY A 114 8.95 1.31 -0.87
N ALA A 115 7.71 0.82 -1.04
CA ALA A 115 7.39 -0.22 -2.02
C ALA A 115 7.30 0.30 -3.47
N LEU A 116 7.27 1.63 -3.67
CA LEU A 116 7.27 2.27 -4.99
C LEU A 116 8.67 2.18 -5.63
N SER A 117 9.03 1.00 -6.12
CA SER A 117 10.38 0.69 -6.64
C SER A 117 10.84 1.58 -7.80
N GLU A 118 9.90 2.15 -8.56
CA GLU A 118 10.17 2.98 -9.74
C GLU A 118 10.06 4.49 -9.46
N LEU A 119 9.79 4.90 -8.22
CA LEU A 119 9.60 6.30 -7.85
C LEU A 119 10.92 7.06 -7.97
N LYS A 120 10.94 8.10 -8.82
CA LYS A 120 12.10 8.96 -9.06
C LYS A 120 11.92 10.36 -8.49
N VAL A 121 10.68 10.82 -8.43
CA VAL A 121 10.36 12.20 -8.02
C VAL A 121 9.29 12.19 -6.94
N LEU A 122 9.60 12.82 -5.80
CA LEU A 122 8.67 12.96 -4.68
C LEU A 122 8.63 14.42 -4.22
N TYR A 123 7.52 15.12 -4.48
CA TYR A 123 7.30 16.49 -4.05
C TYR A 123 6.20 16.57 -3.01
N LEU A 124 6.59 16.66 -1.74
CA LEU A 124 5.67 16.80 -0.59
C LEU A 124 5.92 18.10 0.21
N HIS A 125 6.59 19.09 -0.38
CA HIS A 125 6.89 20.36 0.28
C HIS A 125 5.62 21.15 0.65
N ASP A 126 5.74 22.07 1.61
CA ASP A 126 4.63 22.89 2.13
C ASP A 126 3.45 22.10 2.70
N ASN A 127 3.72 20.95 3.32
CA ASN A 127 2.72 20.15 4.03
C ASN A 127 2.99 20.10 5.53
N LYS A 128 2.00 19.62 6.30
CA LYS A 128 2.05 19.48 7.77
C LYS A 128 2.40 18.04 8.16
N LEU A 129 3.34 17.45 7.44
CA LEU A 129 3.80 16.10 7.70
C LEU A 129 4.54 16.06 9.03
N THR A 130 3.93 15.42 10.01
CA THR A 130 4.56 15.12 11.29
C THR A 130 5.41 13.87 11.07
N GLY A 131 6.69 14.08 10.81
CA GLY A 131 7.65 13.00 10.97
C GLY A 131 7.52 12.51 12.41
N GLU A 132 7.10 11.25 12.57
CA GLU A 132 7.07 10.60 13.87
C GLU A 132 8.39 10.90 14.57
N ALA A 133 8.31 11.30 15.83
CA ALA A 133 9.43 11.43 16.73
C ALA A 133 10.28 10.15 16.86
N GLY A 134 10.00 9.09 16.08
CA GLY A 134 10.75 7.84 15.98
C GLY A 134 12.11 7.93 15.29
N TRP A 135 12.38 8.92 14.42
CA TRP A 135 13.78 9.15 14.00
C TRP A 135 14.58 9.86 15.10
N ARG A 136 13.93 10.71 15.91
CA ARG A 136 14.55 11.44 17.03
C ARG A 136 14.86 10.51 18.21
N ALA A 137 13.98 9.56 18.52
CA ALA A 137 14.21 8.55 19.55
C ALA A 137 15.41 7.62 19.23
N LYS A 138 15.73 7.42 17.95
CA LYS A 138 16.89 6.60 17.53
C LYS A 138 18.23 7.35 17.65
N ILE A 139 18.19 8.68 17.76
CA ILE A 139 19.37 9.54 17.97
C ILE A 139 19.62 9.79 19.46
N ASP A 140 18.56 9.99 20.26
CA ASP A 140 18.68 10.18 21.72
C ASP A 140 19.18 8.91 22.44
N SER A 141 19.01 7.72 21.83
CA SER A 141 19.58 6.47 22.34
C SER A 141 21.09 6.31 22.10
N PHE A 142 21.74 7.18 21.31
CA PHE A 142 23.14 7.00 20.87
C PHE A 142 24.14 8.03 21.38
N ARG A 143 23.72 9.16 21.98
CA ARG A 143 24.61 10.18 22.58
C ARG A 143 23.81 10.89 23.69
N VAL A 144 24.21 11.02 24.95
CA VAL A 144 25.50 11.00 25.64
C VAL A 144 25.21 10.52 27.07
N SER A 145 26.02 9.61 27.63
CA SER A 145 25.99 9.33 29.07
C SER A 145 26.28 10.63 29.82
N PRO A 146 25.42 11.11 30.74
CA PRO A 146 25.79 12.25 31.56
C PRO A 146 27.00 11.84 32.40
N THR A 147 28.17 12.37 32.04
CA THR A 147 29.32 12.38 32.93
C THR A 147 28.94 13.27 34.11
N ARG A 148 28.97 12.63 35.27
CA ARG A 148 28.76 13.16 36.62
C ARG A 148 29.55 14.43 36.90
#